data_AF-A0A3P7JEE9-F1
#
_entry.id   AF-A0A3P7JEE9-F1
#
_cell.length_a   1.000
_cell.length_b   1.000
_cell.length_c   1.000
_cell.angle_alpha   90.00
_cell.angle_beta   90.00
_cell.angle_gamma   90.00
#
_symmetry.space_group_name_H-M   'P 1'
#
loop_
_entity.id
_entity.type
_entity.pdbx_description
1 polymer ?
#
loop_
_entity_poly.entity_id
_entity_poly.type
_entity_poly.pdbx_seq_one_letter_code
_entity_poly.pdbx_strand_id
1 'polypeptide(L)'
;MSTAATYTALFNLLDFPAGAVPAGKVTAQDDDDLLNEAKFPTGYNIVLKTMRDAAAKSVGLPLSVQVVTLPFEEEKCLRVMGEVEKVWKEDHSSEDLVILSD
;
A
#
# COMPACT_ATOMS: atom_id res chain seq x y z
N MET A 1 -4.86 20.91 -0.41
CA MET A 1 -4.20 19.76 -1.06
C MET A 1 -4.50 18.56 -0.19
N SER A 2 -5.02 17.45 -0.73
CA SER A 2 -5.33 16.27 0.10
C SER A 2 -4.04 15.81 0.79
N THR A 3 -4.04 15.75 2.12
CA THR A 3 -2.87 15.27 2.90
C THR A 3 -2.53 13.82 2.61
N ALA A 4 -3.46 13.05 2.02
CA ALA A 4 -3.20 11.70 1.54
C ALA A 4 -2.44 11.68 0.20
N ALA A 5 -2.48 12.78 -0.57
CA ALA A 5 -1.79 12.87 -1.86
C ALA A 5 -0.27 13.10 -1.70
N THR A 6 0.24 13.29 -0.49
CA THR A 6 1.66 13.62 -0.26
C THR A 6 2.60 12.56 -0.81
N TYR A 7 2.22 11.27 -0.73
CA TYR A 7 3.00 10.14 -1.25
C TYR A 7 3.15 10.17 -2.79
N THR A 8 2.13 10.64 -3.52
CA THR A 8 2.16 10.69 -4.98
C THR A 8 2.60 12.05 -5.51
N ALA A 9 2.14 13.13 -4.88
CA ALA A 9 2.42 14.51 -5.29
C ALA A 9 3.91 14.86 -5.21
N LEU A 10 4.66 14.25 -4.28
CA LEU A 10 6.11 14.47 -4.18
C LEU A 10 6.83 14.09 -5.48
N PHE A 11 6.49 12.95 -6.08
CA PHE A 11 7.16 12.46 -7.28
C PHE A 11 6.66 13.14 -8.56
N ASN A 12 5.43 13.67 -8.54
CA ASN A 12 4.97 14.59 -9.58
C ASN A 12 5.79 15.89 -9.57
N LEU A 13 6.17 16.41 -8.38
CA LEU A 13 6.97 17.63 -8.26
C LEU A 13 8.43 17.41 -8.71
N LEU A 14 9.00 16.26 -8.39
CA LEU A 14 10.37 15.90 -8.72
C LEU A 14 10.54 15.43 -10.17
N ASP A 15 9.44 15.18 -10.89
CA ASP A 15 9.42 14.58 -12.22
C ASP A 15 10.10 13.20 -12.25
N PHE A 16 9.81 12.39 -11.23
CA PHE A 16 10.36 11.04 -11.10
C PHE A 16 9.33 10.00 -11.52
N PRO A 17 9.71 8.99 -12.31
CA PRO A 17 8.82 7.91 -12.68
C PRO A 17 8.41 7.13 -11.42
N ALA A 18 7.09 7.06 -11.20
CA ALA A 18 6.47 6.39 -10.07
C ALA A 18 5.31 5.51 -10.54
N GLY A 19 5.27 4.26 -10.07
CA GLY A 19 4.19 3.32 -10.35
C GLY A 19 3.66 2.68 -9.06
N ALA A 20 2.43 2.16 -9.12
CA ALA A 20 1.80 1.47 -7.99
C ALA A 20 1.53 0.00 -8.38
N VAL A 21 1.91 -0.94 -7.52
CA VAL A 21 1.72 -2.38 -7.71
C VAL A 21 0.89 -2.94 -6.57
N PRO A 22 -0.19 -3.70 -6.84
CA PRO A 22 -0.94 -4.39 -5.80
C PRO A 22 -0.04 -5.40 -5.08
N ALA A 23 0.02 -5.29 -3.77
CA ALA A 23 0.87 -6.10 -2.90
C ALA A 23 0.11 -6.54 -1.65
N GLY A 24 -1.19 -6.84 -1.81
CA GLY A 24 -1.98 -7.50 -0.77
C GLY A 24 -3.39 -6.97 -0.63
N LYS A 25 -4.04 -7.40 0.45
CA LYS A 25 -5.36 -6.93 0.88
C LYS A 25 -5.30 -6.60 2.37
N VAL A 26 -6.14 -5.68 2.79
CA VAL A 26 -6.30 -5.34 4.21
C VAL A 26 -6.79 -6.58 4.97
N THR A 27 -6.07 -6.97 6.02
CA THR A 27 -6.47 -8.07 6.91
C THR A 27 -7.35 -7.55 8.05
N ALA A 28 -8.03 -8.46 8.77
CA ALA A 28 -8.78 -8.08 9.96
C ALA A 28 -7.87 -7.48 11.06
N GLN A 29 -6.64 -7.98 11.17
CA GLN A 29 -5.66 -7.46 12.12
C GLN A 29 -5.24 -6.02 11.78
N ASP A 30 -5.10 -5.69 10.49
CA ASP A 30 -4.76 -4.33 10.07
C ASP A 30 -5.83 -3.31 10.47
N ASP A 31 -7.11 -3.68 10.33
CA ASP A 31 -8.25 -2.83 10.69
C ASP A 31 -8.36 -2.65 12.22
N ASP A 32 -8.12 -3.72 12.99
CA ASP A 32 -8.05 -3.66 14.46
C ASP A 32 -6.86 -2.81 14.95
N ASP A 33 -5.71 -2.94 14.29
CA ASP A 33 -4.49 -2.19 14.62
C ASP A 33 -4.61 -0.70 14.29
N LEU A 34 -5.33 -0.37 13.22
CA LEU A 34 -5.64 1.01 12.82
C LEU A 34 -6.45 1.75 13.89
N LEU A 35 -7.34 1.03 14.59
CA LEU A 35 -8.17 1.56 15.68
C LEU A 35 -7.43 1.58 17.03
N ASN A 36 -6.34 0.84 17.15
CA ASN A 36 -5.55 0.76 18.38
C ASN A 36 -4.61 1.97 18.52
N GLU A 37 -4.92 2.89 19.44
CA GLU A 37 -4.07 4.07 19.72
C GLU A 37 -2.63 3.75 20.12
N ALA A 38 -2.34 2.55 20.63
CA ALA A 38 -0.97 2.15 20.94
C ALA A 38 -0.16 1.81 19.69
N LYS A 39 -0.82 1.33 18.62
CA LYS A 39 -0.19 0.96 17.34
C LYS A 39 -0.23 2.09 16.31
N PHE A 40 -1.35 2.81 16.24
CA PHE A 40 -1.53 3.97 15.38
C PHE A 40 -1.93 5.20 16.21
N PRO A 41 -0.99 5.86 16.90
CA PRO A 41 -1.29 7.02 17.75
C PRO A 41 -1.64 8.24 16.90
N THR A 42 -2.89 8.72 16.96
CA THR A 42 -3.31 9.95 16.25
C THR A 42 -3.22 11.20 17.12
N GLY A 43 -3.28 11.04 18.45
CA GLY A 43 -3.22 12.14 19.42
C GLY A 43 -4.29 13.21 19.16
N TYR A 44 -3.87 14.46 18.96
CA TYR A 44 -4.75 15.59 18.62
C TYR A 44 -4.71 15.97 17.14
N ASN A 45 -4.00 15.20 16.30
CA ASN A 45 -3.87 15.50 14.89
C ASN A 45 -5.17 15.16 14.15
N ILE A 46 -5.94 16.19 13.82
CA ILE A 46 -7.23 16.07 13.12
C ILE A 46 -7.06 15.35 11.78
N VAL A 47 -5.96 15.59 11.06
CA VAL A 47 -5.70 14.96 9.77
C VAL A 47 -5.53 13.45 9.91
N LEU A 48 -4.72 13.01 10.88
CA LEU A 48 -4.49 11.59 11.12
C LEU A 48 -5.75 10.88 11.60
N LYS A 49 -6.61 11.57 12.37
CA LYS A 49 -7.94 11.04 12.76
C LYS A 49 -8.84 10.86 11.55
N THR A 50 -8.97 11.89 10.71
CA THR A 50 -9.77 11.81 9.49
C THR A 50 -9.27 10.71 8.55
N MET A 51 -7.96 10.52 8.44
CA MET A 51 -7.36 9.43 7.66
C MET A 51 -7.69 8.05 8.24
N ARG A 52 -7.58 7.89 9.56
CA ARG A 52 -7.94 6.66 10.25
C ARG A 52 -9.41 6.32 10.03
N ASP A 53 -10.29 7.28 10.27
CA ASP A 53 -11.74 7.09 10.16
C ASP A 53 -12.15 6.76 8.73
N ALA A 54 -11.48 7.36 7.73
CA ALA A 54 -11.71 7.08 6.32
C ALA A 54 -11.16 5.71 5.88
N ALA A 55 -10.15 5.18 6.56
CA ALA A 55 -9.53 3.89 6.25
C ALA A 55 -10.11 2.72 7.06
N ALA A 56 -10.95 2.96 8.07
CA ALA A 56 -11.57 1.92 8.87
C ALA A 56 -12.58 1.07 8.05
N LYS A 57 -12.76 -0.19 8.44
CA LYS A 57 -13.67 -1.17 7.80
C LYS A 57 -13.28 -1.48 6.36
N SER A 58 -11.97 -1.53 6.10
CA SER A 58 -11.41 -1.74 4.76
C SER A 58 -10.97 -3.18 4.47
N VAL A 59 -11.28 -4.13 5.35
CA VAL A 59 -10.88 -5.54 5.21
C VAL A 59 -11.21 -6.09 3.82
N GLY A 60 -10.22 -6.68 3.17
CA GLY A 60 -10.32 -7.24 1.82
C GLY A 60 -10.08 -6.25 0.67
N LEU A 61 -10.01 -4.94 0.94
CA LEU A 61 -9.63 -3.95 -0.08
C LEU A 61 -8.15 -4.09 -0.46
N PRO A 62 -7.77 -3.80 -1.72
CA PRO A 62 -6.41 -3.96 -2.19
C PRO A 62 -5.47 -2.95 -1.51
N LEU A 63 -4.31 -3.44 -1.09
CA LEU A 63 -3.17 -2.65 -0.66
C LEU A 63 -2.11 -2.66 -1.77
N SER A 64 -1.52 -1.50 -2.02
CA SER A 64 -0.53 -1.33 -3.09
C SER A 64 0.74 -0.68 -2.54
N VAL A 65 1.87 -1.04 -3.15
CA VAL A 65 3.18 -0.42 -2.90
C VAL A 65 3.53 0.51 -4.04
N GLN A 66 4.12 1.65 -3.71
CA GLN A 66 4.63 2.63 -4.68
C GLN A 66 6.11 2.35 -4.97
N VAL A 67 6.43 2.17 -6.24
CA VAL A 67 7.80 2.01 -6.74
C VAL A 67 8.19 3.30 -7.46
N VAL A 68 9.38 3.82 -7.15
CA VAL A 68 9.90 5.07 -7.73
C VAL A 68 11.35 4.88 -8.14
N THR A 69 11.73 5.41 -9.30
CA THR A 69 13.12 5.42 -9.78
C THR A 69 13.58 6.85 -10.12
N LEU A 70 14.84 6.99 -10.53
CA LEU A 70 15.39 8.27 -10.97
C LEU A 70 14.78 8.71 -12.31
N PRO A 71 14.90 10.00 -12.68
CA PRO A 71 14.42 10.53 -13.96
C PRO A 71 14.97 9.74 -15.15
N PHE A 72 14.13 9.53 -16.17
CA PHE A 72 14.48 8.81 -17.41
C PHE A 72 14.87 7.33 -17.22
N GLU A 73 14.44 6.71 -16.11
CA GLU A 73 14.68 5.30 -15.83
C GLU A 73 13.37 4.49 -15.76
N GLU A 74 12.41 4.77 -16.64
CA GLU A 74 11.09 4.13 -16.67
C GLU A 74 11.17 2.61 -16.81
N GLU A 75 12.11 2.08 -17.60
CA GLU A 75 12.30 0.64 -17.78
C GLU A 75 12.74 -0.03 -16.48
N LYS A 76 13.54 0.67 -15.65
CA LYS A 76 13.91 0.16 -14.33
C LYS A 76 12.72 0.19 -13.38
N CYS A 77 11.90 1.24 -13.43
CA CYS A 77 10.66 1.30 -12.66
C CYS A 77 9.75 0.12 -12.99
N LEU A 78 9.48 -0.11 -14.28
CA LEU A 78 8.67 -1.24 -14.75
C LEU A 78 9.27 -2.59 -14.38
N ARG A 79 10.60 -2.74 -14.48
CA ARG A 79 11.26 -3.99 -14.08
C ARG A 79 11.07 -4.27 -12.60
N VAL A 80 11.29 -3.29 -11.73
CA VAL A 80 11.09 -3.46 -10.28
C VAL A 80 9.63 -3.73 -9.96
N MET A 81 8.70 -3.02 -10.61
CA MET A 81 7.27 -3.30 -10.47
C MET A 81 6.91 -4.76 -10.81
N GLY A 82 7.48 -5.29 -11.89
CA GLY A 82 7.29 -6.68 -12.29
C GLY A 82 7.91 -7.68 -11.31
N GLU A 83 9.06 -7.38 -10.72
CA GLU A 83 9.65 -8.23 -9.67
C GLU A 83 8.83 -8.22 -8.39
N VAL A 84 8.31 -7.05 -7.97
CA VAL A 84 7.40 -6.95 -6.81
C VAL A 84 6.14 -7.77 -7.04
N GLU A 85 5.55 -7.69 -8.24
CA GLU A 85 4.35 -8.46 -8.57
C GLU A 85 4.61 -9.98 -8.55
N LYS A 86 5.77 -10.44 -9.05
CA LYS A 86 6.15 -11.86 -9.02
C LYS A 86 6.30 -12.38 -7.60
N VAL A 87 7.08 -11.68 -6.77
CA VAL A 87 7.31 -12.08 -5.37
C VAL A 87 5.99 -12.19 -4.63
N TRP A 88 5.07 -11.23 -4.85
CA TRP A 88 3.77 -11.24 -4.20
C TRP A 88 2.86 -12.39 -4.70
N LYS A 89 2.84 -12.66 -6.01
CA LYS A 89 2.04 -13.76 -6.59
C LYS A 89 2.54 -15.14 -6.16
N GLU A 90 3.84 -15.34 -6.07
CA GLU A 90 4.45 -16.61 -5.66
C GLU A 90 4.05 -16.97 -4.22
N ASP A 91 4.02 -15.97 -3.33
CA ASP A 91 3.58 -16.12 -1.94
C ASP A 91 2.12 -16.60 -1.83
N HIS A 92 1.23 -16.03 -2.66
CA HIS A 92 -0.21 -16.35 -2.64
C HIS A 92 -0.55 -17.66 -3.36
N SER A 93 0.29 -18.14 -4.28
CA SER A 93 0.09 -19.46 -4.90
C SER A 93 0.17 -20.60 -3.89
N SER A 94 0.87 -20.39 -2.78
CA SER A 94 1.01 -21.37 -1.70
C SER A 94 -0.19 -21.37 -0.75
N GLU A 95 -0.82 -20.21 -0.50
CA GLU A 95 -2.00 -20.09 0.37
C GLU A 95 -3.30 -20.56 -0.32
N ASP A 96 -3.49 -20.24 -1.60
CA ASP A 96 -4.66 -20.71 -2.37
C ASP A 96 -4.69 -22.24 -2.52
N LEU A 97 -3.52 -22.90 -2.56
CA LEU A 97 -3.41 -24.36 -2.58
C LEU A 97 -3.81 -25.02 -1.24
N VAL A 98 -3.61 -24.34 -0.11
CA VAL A 98 -4.00 -24.85 1.21
C VAL A 98 -5.52 -24.77 1.40
N ILE A 99 -6.15 -23.68 0.94
CA ILE A 99 -7.61 -23.48 1.07
C ILE A 99 -8.41 -24.45 0.19
N LEU A 100 -7.84 -24.95 -0.91
CA LEU A 100 -8.47 -25.95 -1.78
C LEU A 100 -8.34 -27.40 -1.27
N SER A 101 -7.57 -27.63 -0.20
CA SER A 101 -7.35 -28.96 0.40
C SER A 101 -8.10 -29.20 1.72
N ASP A 102 -8.87 -28.21 2.20
CA ASP A 102 -9.75 -28.29 3.38
C ASP A 102 -11.25 -28.34 2.99
#